data_AF-A0A2V8ULW6-F1
#
_entry.id   AF-A0A2V8ULW6-F1
#
_cell.length_a   1.000
_cell.length_b   1.000
_cell.length_c   1.000
_cell.angle_alpha   90.00
_cell.angle_beta   90.00
_cell.angle_gamma   90.00
#
_symmetry.space_group_name_H-M   'P 1'
#
loop_
_entity.id
_entity.type
_entity.pdbx_description
1 polymer ?
#
loop_
_entity_poly.entity_id
_entity_poly.type
_entity_poly.pdbx_seq_one_letter_code
_entity_poly.pdbx_strand_id
1 'polypeptide(L)'
;MVIRKTIGKRMAAKLKKIRQELRRHLHDATANMVKWLVSVVRGYFQYHAVPRNEERLKTFRREVQRMWLWQLRRRSQRTRWTWKTFLEKLGNLLPEVEILHPYPNVRFAFKHPNFGQNIQGKNRVR
;
A
#
# COMPACT_ATOMS: atom_id res chain seq x y z
N MET A 1 16.85 -6.48 16.60
CA MET A 1 16.14 -5.56 15.67
C MET A 1 15.13 -6.36 14.86
N VAL A 2 13.81 -6.08 14.95
CA VAL A 2 12.80 -6.79 14.15
C VAL A 2 12.63 -6.11 12.80
N ILE A 3 13.04 -6.79 11.73
CA ILE A 3 12.92 -6.29 10.35
C ILE A 3 11.54 -6.70 9.80
N ARG A 4 10.74 -5.73 9.34
CA ARG A 4 9.44 -6.00 8.71
C ARG A 4 9.56 -5.73 7.21
N LYS A 5 9.54 -6.79 6.41
CA LYS A 5 9.38 -6.74 4.95
C LYS A 5 8.05 -7.40 4.59
N THR A 6 7.24 -6.78 3.72
CA THR A 6 5.98 -7.42 3.32
C THR A 6 6.25 -8.73 2.60
N ILE A 7 5.64 -9.82 3.07
CA ILE A 7 5.70 -11.14 2.43
C ILE A 7 5.03 -11.04 1.06
N GLY A 8 5.72 -11.48 0.01
CA GLY A 8 5.23 -11.41 -1.37
C GLY A 8 3.84 -12.02 -1.57
N LYS A 9 3.54 -13.15 -0.89
CA LYS A 9 2.23 -13.81 -0.90
C LYS A 9 1.09 -12.88 -0.46
N ARG A 10 1.30 -12.07 0.57
CA ARG A 10 0.28 -11.12 1.08
C ARG A 10 0.03 -10.00 0.07
N MET A 11 1.09 -9.47 -0.53
CA MET A 11 0.98 -8.45 -1.58
C MET A 11 0.24 -9.00 -2.80
N ALA A 12 0.60 -10.19 -3.27
CA ALA A 12 -0.05 -10.85 -4.41
C ALA A 12 -1.54 -11.09 -4.16
N ALA A 13 -1.90 -11.55 -2.95
CA ALA A 13 -3.30 -11.73 -2.56
C ALA A 13 -4.09 -10.41 -2.58
N LYS A 14 -3.49 -9.32 -2.10
CA LYS A 14 -4.12 -7.99 -2.15
C LYS A 14 -4.30 -7.50 -3.59
N LEU A 15 -3.28 -7.65 -4.44
CA LEU A 15 -3.37 -7.30 -5.87
C LEU A 15 -4.43 -8.12 -6.59
N LYS A 16 -4.56 -9.42 -6.29
CA LYS A 16 -5.61 -10.28 -6.85
C LYS A 16 -7.01 -9.78 -6.48
N LYS A 17 -7.23 -9.37 -5.22
CA LYS A 17 -8.49 -8.77 -4.77
C LYS A 17 -8.78 -7.46 -5.51
N ILE A 18 -7.79 -6.56 -5.60
CA ILE A 18 -7.95 -5.28 -6.33
C ILE A 18 -8.32 -5.53 -7.79
N ARG A 19 -7.70 -6.50 -8.45
CA ARG A 19 -8.02 -6.87 -9.84
C ARG A 19 -9.45 -7.40 -10.02
N GLN A 20 -10.01 -8.03 -8.99
CA GLN A 20 -11.41 -8.51 -9.01
C GLN A 20 -12.37 -7.33 -8.84
N GLU A 21 -12.13 -6.45 -7.86
CA GLU A 21 -12.96 -5.27 -7.67
C GLU A 21 -12.90 -4.31 -8.87
N LEU A 22 -11.72 -4.09 -9.46
CA LEU A 22 -11.59 -3.29 -10.70
C LEU A 22 -12.41 -3.85 -11.87
N ARG A 23 -12.67 -5.16 -11.90
CA ARG A 23 -13.55 -5.75 -12.91
C ARG A 23 -15.02 -5.50 -12.61
N ARG A 24 -15.42 -5.47 -11.33
CA ARG A 24 -16.79 -5.15 -10.91
C ARG A 24 -17.12 -3.69 -11.18
N HIS A 25 -16.17 -2.79 -10.93
CA HIS A 25 -16.30 -1.35 -11.19
C HIS A 25 -16.11 -0.96 -12.67
N LEU A 26 -16.25 -1.89 -13.62
CA LEU A 26 -16.03 -1.60 -15.05
C LEU A 26 -17.00 -0.55 -15.60
N HIS A 27 -18.25 -0.59 -15.14
CA HIS A 27 -19.34 0.27 -15.61
C HIS A 27 -19.45 1.59 -14.86
N ASP A 28 -18.78 1.73 -13.71
CA ASP A 28 -18.87 2.91 -12.86
C ASP A 28 -18.24 4.15 -13.50
N ALA A 29 -18.67 5.34 -13.08
CA ALA A 29 -18.02 6.58 -13.47
C ALA A 29 -16.53 6.57 -13.06
N THR A 30 -15.66 7.12 -13.92
CA THR A 30 -14.21 7.16 -13.68
C THR A 30 -13.86 7.82 -12.34
N ALA A 31 -14.59 8.88 -11.94
CA ALA A 31 -14.37 9.57 -10.67
C ALA A 31 -14.57 8.68 -9.44
N ASN A 32 -15.61 7.83 -9.46
CA ASN A 32 -15.87 6.89 -8.36
C ASN A 32 -14.76 5.85 -8.25
N MET A 33 -14.29 5.33 -9.39
CA MET A 33 -13.18 4.38 -9.42
C MET A 33 -11.87 5.01 -8.90
N VAL A 34 -11.59 6.26 -9.25
CA VAL A 34 -10.43 7.01 -8.72
C VAL A 34 -10.51 7.11 -7.20
N LYS A 35 -11.64 7.61 -6.67
CA LYS A 35 -11.83 7.79 -5.21
C LYS A 35 -11.64 6.48 -4.45
N TRP A 36 -12.21 5.39 -4.97
CA TRP A 36 -12.06 4.06 -4.39
C TRP A 36 -10.59 3.57 -4.42
N LEU A 37 -9.91 3.68 -5.56
CA LEU A 37 -8.51 3.27 -5.70
C LEU A 37 -7.59 4.05 -4.76
N VAL A 38 -7.79 5.36 -4.62
CA VAL A 38 -7.04 6.21 -3.68
C VAL A 38 -7.20 5.70 -2.25
N SER A 39 -8.42 5.39 -1.82
CA SER A 39 -8.70 4.85 -0.49
C SER A 39 -8.00 3.51 -0.25
N VAL A 40 -8.06 2.60 -1.25
CA VAL A 40 -7.40 1.28 -1.17
C VAL A 40 -5.88 1.40 -1.07
N VAL A 41 -5.26 2.25 -1.89
CA VAL A 41 -3.81 2.45 -1.90
C VAL A 41 -3.36 3.12 -0.60
N ARG A 42 -4.06 4.18 -0.17
CA ARG A 42 -3.78 4.86 1.11
C ARG A 42 -3.87 3.89 2.28
N GLY A 43 -4.94 3.09 2.36
CA GLY A 43 -5.10 2.07 3.39
C GLY A 43 -3.97 1.05 3.38
N TYR A 44 -3.53 0.58 2.20
CA TYR A 44 -2.38 -0.33 2.11
C TYR A 44 -1.09 0.31 2.62
N PHE A 45 -0.81 1.57 2.25
CA PHE A 45 0.37 2.29 2.71
C PHE A 45 0.36 2.52 4.23
N GLN A 46 -0.79 2.87 4.81
CA GLN A 46 -0.92 3.04 6.26
C GLN A 46 -0.44 1.82 7.07
N TYR A 47 -0.56 0.60 6.57
CA TYR A 47 -0.07 -0.60 7.27
C TYR A 47 1.36 -0.99 6.90
N HIS A 48 1.81 -0.66 5.69
CA HIS A 48 3.03 -1.20 5.11
C HIS A 48 4.15 -0.17 4.93
N ALA A 49 3.89 1.12 5.16
CA ALA A 49 4.84 2.23 5.08
C ALA A 49 5.82 2.27 6.26
N VAL A 50 6.59 1.19 6.42
CA VAL A 50 7.70 1.06 7.37
C VAL A 50 9.03 1.16 6.63
N PRO A 51 10.14 1.51 7.31
CA PRO A 51 11.43 1.63 6.67
C PRO A 51 11.87 0.29 6.06
N ARG A 52 12.61 0.34 4.94
CA ARG A 52 13.06 -0.83 4.15
C ARG A 52 11.95 -1.60 3.42
N ASN A 53 10.72 -1.08 3.41
CA ASN A 53 9.61 -1.64 2.61
C ASN A 53 9.24 -0.77 1.40
N GLU A 54 9.95 0.33 1.18
CA GLU A 54 9.67 1.32 0.13
C GLU A 54 9.58 0.70 -1.27
N GLU A 55 10.55 -0.13 -1.65
CA GLU A 55 10.55 -0.80 -2.96
C GLU A 55 9.33 -1.70 -3.17
N ARG A 56 8.82 -2.32 -2.11
CA ARG A 56 7.58 -3.12 -2.16
C ARG A 56 6.35 -2.22 -2.31
N LEU A 57 6.33 -1.05 -1.69
CA LEU A 57 5.25 -0.07 -1.83
C LEU A 57 5.23 0.53 -3.24
N LYS A 58 6.40 0.88 -3.79
CA LYS A 58 6.56 1.33 -5.19
C LYS A 58 6.09 0.28 -6.17
N THR A 59 6.48 -0.98 -5.94
CA THR A 59 6.03 -2.12 -6.76
C THR A 59 4.51 -2.28 -6.69
N PHE A 60 3.93 -2.23 -5.48
CA PHE A 60 2.49 -2.32 -5.30
C PHE A 60 1.75 -1.20 -6.05
N ARG A 61 2.19 0.06 -5.91
CA ARG A 61 1.62 1.22 -6.61
C ARG A 61 1.66 1.02 -8.12
N ARG A 62 2.80 0.62 -8.65
CA ARG A 62 3.01 0.39 -10.10
C ARG A 62 2.10 -0.71 -10.64
N GLU A 63 1.94 -1.81 -9.91
CA GLU A 63 1.05 -2.89 -10.30
C GLU A 63 -0.44 -2.47 -10.29
N VAL A 64 -0.85 -1.67 -9.30
CA VAL A 64 -2.20 -1.07 -9.27
C VAL A 64 -2.42 -0.16 -10.48
N GLN A 65 -1.46 0.73 -10.79
CA GLN A 65 -1.49 1.60 -11.97
C GLN A 65 -1.61 0.80 -13.28
N ARG A 66 -0.82 -0.27 -13.44
CA ARG A 66 -0.89 -1.15 -14.61
C ARG A 66 -2.24 -1.82 -14.76
N MET A 67 -2.81 -2.35 -13.67
CA MET A 67 -4.13 -2.97 -13.69
C MET A 67 -5.23 -1.98 -14.06
N TRP A 68 -5.13 -0.74 -13.56
CA TRP A 68 -6.07 0.33 -13.89
C TRP A 68 -5.97 0.75 -15.36
N LEU A 69 -4.77 0.99 -15.88
CA LEU A 69 -4.58 1.28 -17.30
C LEU A 69 -5.15 0.18 -18.20
N TRP A 70 -4.90 -1.09 -17.85
CA TRP A 70 -5.43 -2.22 -18.61
C TRP A 70 -6.96 -2.29 -18.59
N GLN A 71 -7.59 -1.87 -17.49
CA GLN A 71 -9.04 -1.76 -17.39
C GLN A 71 -9.59 -0.59 -18.23
N LEU A 72 -8.94 0.58 -18.20
CA LEU A 72 -9.31 1.74 -19.03
C LEU A 72 -9.23 1.44 -20.53
N ARG A 73 -8.18 0.74 -20.97
CA ARG A 73 -8.01 0.30 -22.36
C ARG A 73 -9.11 -0.65 -22.82
N ARG A 74 -9.64 -1.48 -21.92
CA ARG A 74 -10.76 -2.39 -22.24
C ARG A 74 -12.10 -1.66 -22.27
N ARG A 75 -12.27 -0.60 -21.48
CA ARG A 75 -13.50 0.17 -21.41
C ARG A 75 -13.65 1.16 -22.56
N SER A 76 -12.58 1.83 -22.96
CA SER A 76 -12.61 2.86 -24.01
C SER A 76 -12.11 2.33 -25.34
N GLN A 77 -13.01 2.18 -26.32
CA GLN A 77 -12.62 1.92 -27.71
C GLN A 77 -12.09 3.18 -28.43
N ARG A 78 -12.47 4.38 -27.98
CA ARG A 78 -12.22 5.65 -28.69
C ARG A 78 -10.90 6.33 -28.37
N THR A 79 -10.23 5.96 -27.28
CA THR A 79 -8.97 6.62 -26.86
C THR A 79 -7.87 5.60 -26.61
N ARG A 80 -6.80 5.68 -27.41
CA ARG A 80 -5.57 4.91 -27.23
C ARG A 80 -4.82 5.39 -25.97
N TRP A 81 -5.20 4.87 -24.82
CA TRP A 81 -4.49 5.15 -23.58
C TRP A 81 -3.05 4.64 -23.65
N THR A 82 -2.07 5.54 -23.64
CA THR A 82 -0.65 5.20 -23.46
C THR A 82 -0.31 5.20 -21.96
N TRP A 83 0.80 4.55 -21.58
CA TRP A 83 1.30 4.62 -20.22
C TRP A 83 1.63 6.07 -19.80
N LYS A 84 2.23 6.85 -20.71
CA LYS A 84 2.58 8.26 -20.50
C LYS A 84 1.34 9.12 -20.21
N THR A 85 0.35 9.10 -21.11
CA THR A 85 -0.90 9.88 -20.94
C THR A 85 -1.68 9.46 -19.70
N PHE A 86 -1.64 8.17 -19.35
CA PHE A 86 -2.25 7.69 -18.12
C PHE A 86 -1.57 8.26 -16.87
N LEU A 87 -0.23 8.26 -16.81
CA LEU A 87 0.49 8.81 -15.67
C LEU A 87 0.20 10.32 -15.51
N GLU A 88 0.27 11.07 -16.61
CA GLU A 88 0.00 12.51 -16.64
C GLU A 88 -1.41 12.85 -16.13
N LYS A 89 -2.44 12.11 -16.58
CA LYS A 89 -3.84 12.44 -16.27
C LYS A 89 -4.37 11.82 -14.98
N LEU A 90 -3.97 10.59 -14.68
CA LEU A 90 -4.64 9.74 -13.69
C LEU A 90 -3.67 9.07 -12.71
N GLY A 91 -2.49 8.66 -13.16
CA GLY A 91 -1.52 7.95 -12.33
C GLY A 91 -1.05 8.76 -11.13
N ASN A 92 -0.97 10.08 -11.28
CA ASN A 92 -0.61 11.03 -10.23
C ASN A 92 -1.69 11.22 -9.16
N LEU A 93 -2.93 10.79 -9.41
CA LEU A 93 -4.01 10.85 -8.42
C LEU A 93 -3.84 9.79 -7.32
N LEU A 94 -3.07 8.72 -7.60
CA LEU A 94 -2.79 7.71 -6.57
C LEU A 94 -1.69 8.21 -5.62
N PRO A 95 -1.87 8.03 -4.29
CA PRO A 95 -0.92 8.46 -3.28
C PRO A 95 0.51 8.06 -3.63
N GLU A 96 1.45 8.95 -3.38
CA GLU A 96 2.87 8.64 -3.47
C GLU A 96 3.32 7.77 -2.31
N VAL A 97 4.46 7.10 -2.50
CA VAL A 97 5.03 6.22 -1.48
C VAL A 97 5.80 7.10 -0.51
N GLU A 98 5.28 7.21 0.70
CA GLU A 98 5.94 7.89 1.81
C GLU A 98 6.12 6.91 2.97
N ILE A 99 7.25 6.99 3.68
CA ILE A 99 7.48 6.20 4.89
C ILE A 99 6.75 6.89 6.04
N LEU A 100 5.62 6.32 6.46
CA LEU A 100 4.72 6.91 7.46
C LEU A 100 5.05 6.47 8.90
N HIS A 101 5.71 5.33 9.07
CA HIS A 101 5.93 4.74 10.40
C HIS A 101 7.41 4.62 10.72
N PRO A 102 7.83 4.91 11.96
CA PRO A 102 9.16 4.55 12.42
C PRO A 102 9.30 3.02 12.54
N TYR A 103 10.53 2.54 12.74
CA TYR A 103 10.81 1.12 12.86
C TYR A 103 9.94 0.45 13.95
N PRO A 104 9.62 -0.86 13.81
CA PRO A 104 8.71 -1.57 14.73
C PRO A 104 9.10 -1.49 16.21
N ASN A 105 10.40 -1.46 16.53
CA ASN A 105 10.90 -1.30 17.90
C ASN A 105 10.56 0.09 18.47
N VAL A 106 10.71 1.14 17.67
CA VAL A 106 10.33 2.50 18.04
C VAL A 106 8.81 2.57 18.19
N ARG A 107 8.05 2.00 17.25
CA ARG A 107 6.59 1.96 17.32
C ARG A 107 6.06 1.17 18.53
N PHE A 108 6.75 0.10 18.94
CA PHE A 108 6.41 -0.68 20.13
C PHE A 108 6.70 0.12 21.41
N ALA A 109 7.87 0.75 21.50
CA ALA A 109 8.23 1.60 22.64
C ALA A 109 7.26 2.78 22.81
N PHE A 110 6.84 3.44 21.72
CA PHE A 110 5.82 4.50 21.76
C PHE A 110 4.45 4.01 22.25
N LYS A 111 4.05 2.78 21.90
CA LYS A 111 2.77 2.20 22.36
C LYS A 111 2.83 1.64 23.78
N HIS A 112 4.02 1.29 24.27
CA HIS A 112 4.23 0.69 25.58
C HIS A 112 5.41 1.36 26.31
N PRO A 113 5.27 2.64 26.71
CA PRO A 113 6.36 3.40 27.33
C PRO A 113 6.87 2.79 28.65
N ASN A 114 6.03 2.03 29.37
CA ASN A 114 6.36 1.46 30.68
C ASN A 114 6.89 0.01 30.64
N PHE A 115 7.09 -0.57 29.45
CA PHE A 115 7.46 -1.98 29.33
C PHE A 115 8.88 -2.30 29.88
N GLY A 116 9.73 -1.28 30.08
CA GLY A 116 11.10 -1.43 30.59
C GLY A 116 11.32 -1.07 32.07
N GLN A 117 10.33 -0.50 32.76
CA GLN A 117 10.49 0.02 34.14
C GLN A 117 10.33 -1.07 35.23
N ASN A 118 9.94 -2.30 34.88
CA ASN A 118 9.63 -3.38 35.84
C ASN A 118 10.62 -4.55 35.83
N ILE A 119 11.79 -4.42 35.19
CA ILE A 119 12.80 -5.49 35.08
C ILE A 119 14.04 -5.21 35.96
N GLN A 120 13.92 -4.38 36.99
CA GLN A 120 14.90 -4.29 38.08
C GLN A 120 14.24 -4.78 39.36
N GLY A 121 14.30 -6.08 39.66
CA GLY A 121 13.79 -6.53 40.95
C GLY A 121 13.70 -8.01 41.25
N LYS A 122 14.04 -8.92 40.33
CA LYS A 122 14.00 -10.36 40.64
C LYS A 122 15.09 -11.10 39.88
N ASN A 123 16.28 -11.17 40.47
CA ASN A 123 17.22 -12.29 40.36
C ASN A 123 18.40 -12.04 41.30
N ARG A 124 18.16 -12.30 42.59
CA ARG A 124 19.21 -12.65 43.55
C ARG A 124 18.87 -14.08 44.00
N VAL A 125 19.43 -15.07 43.29
CA VAL A 125 19.35 -16.47 43.68
C VAL A 125 20.63 -16.76 44.47
N ARG A 126 20.45 -17.34 45.65
CA ARG A 126 21.52 -17.79 46.56
C ARG A 126 22.39 -18.86 45.92
#